data_AF-A0A960QLE2-F1
#
_entry.id   AF-A0A960QLE2-F1
#
_cell.length_a   1.000
_cell.length_b   1.000
_cell.length_c   1.000
_cell.angle_alpha   90.00
_cell.angle_beta   90.00
_cell.angle_gamma   90.00
#
_symmetry.space_group_name_H-M   'P 1'
#
loop_
_entity.id
_entity.type
_entity.pdbx_description
1 polymer ?
#
loop_
_entity_poly.entity_id
_entity_poly.type
_entity_poly.pdbx_seq_one_letter_code
_entity_poly.pdbx_strand_id
1 'polypeptide(L)'
;SKPPAKLSPEQLSQYKHGQEIYQALCFACHGADGKGTALPGADGITLAPSFLDSAVLAGHRDLAPKVVLYGLTGPINGKAYPGEMIAMASNGDAWVAAVLSYIRNSFGNQLGFITEAEVARVREETGARTKPWTMEELLASVPQTLANREQWKLTASDGAKDLKFAVDGDSSTRYTTGKSMAPGMWVQIELPEKTKLAGVILDAATSRNDFPRGFEVTLSEDGKKWNKPVAKGKGETARTEIDFDAQTAKFVRITQTGSHKLFWSIHELDVLGAAD
;
A
#
# COMPACT_ATOMS: atom_id res chain seq x y z
N SER A 1 6.02 2.54 -19.58
CA SER A 1 4.83 1.67 -19.39
C SER A 1 3.59 2.37 -19.90
N LYS A 2 2.57 1.63 -20.38
CA LYS A 2 1.26 2.23 -20.71
C LYS A 2 0.57 2.64 -19.42
N PRO A 3 -0.08 3.83 -19.34
CA PRO A 3 -0.80 4.23 -18.15
C PRO A 3 -1.90 3.22 -17.79
N PRO A 4 -2.20 3.07 -16.50
CA PRO A 4 -3.38 2.36 -16.03
C PRO A 4 -4.65 2.85 -16.76
N ALA A 5 -5.60 1.95 -17.05
CA ALA A 5 -6.87 2.34 -17.64
C ALA A 5 -7.75 3.20 -16.68
N LYS A 6 -8.51 4.15 -17.23
CA LYS A 6 -9.51 4.96 -16.49
C LYS A 6 -8.93 5.86 -15.38
N LEU A 7 -7.75 6.45 -15.57
CA LEU A 7 -7.26 7.51 -14.69
C LEU A 7 -8.10 8.79 -14.84
N SER A 8 -8.26 9.54 -13.75
CA SER A 8 -8.75 10.93 -13.83
C SER A 8 -7.77 11.80 -14.62
N PRO A 9 -8.19 12.97 -15.13
CA PRO A 9 -7.27 13.92 -15.78
C PRO A 9 -6.07 14.29 -14.90
N GLU A 10 -6.30 14.49 -13.60
CA GLU A 10 -5.28 14.83 -12.61
C GLU A 10 -4.30 13.66 -12.42
N GLN A 11 -4.80 12.44 -12.23
CA GLN A 11 -3.98 11.24 -12.11
C GLN A 11 -3.17 10.98 -13.39
N LEU A 12 -3.75 11.21 -14.56
CA LEU A 12 -3.04 11.04 -15.83
C LEU A 12 -1.91 12.08 -15.97
N SER A 13 -2.15 13.33 -15.57
CA SER A 13 -1.12 14.37 -15.55
C SER A 13 0.02 13.99 -14.59
N GLN A 14 -0.30 13.59 -13.36
CA GLN A 14 0.68 13.15 -12.38
C GLN A 14 1.48 11.92 -12.85
N TYR A 15 0.82 10.94 -13.45
CA TYR A 15 1.47 9.74 -14.00
C TYR A 15 2.48 10.10 -15.11
N LYS A 16 2.09 10.97 -16.04
CA LYS A 16 2.97 11.40 -17.14
C LYS A 16 4.18 12.17 -16.62
N HIS A 17 3.97 13.08 -15.67
CA HIS A 17 5.07 13.80 -15.04
C HIS A 17 6.03 12.85 -14.31
N GLY A 18 5.50 11.87 -13.57
CA GLY A 18 6.31 10.83 -12.93
C GLY A 18 7.10 9.98 -13.93
N GLN A 19 6.53 9.70 -15.10
CA GLN A 19 7.24 9.00 -16.18
C GLN A 19 8.44 9.80 -16.69
N GLU A 20 8.28 11.10 -16.93
CA GLU A 20 9.36 11.99 -17.38
C GLU A 20 10.50 12.02 -16.35
N ILE A 21 10.15 12.16 -15.06
CA ILE A 21 11.11 12.11 -13.96
C ILE A 21 11.88 10.79 -13.95
N TYR A 22 11.16 9.67 -14.02
CA TYR A 22 11.77 8.34 -14.01
C TYR A 22 12.78 8.18 -15.16
N GLN A 23 12.39 8.60 -16.36
CA GLN A 23 13.21 8.51 -17.57
C GLN A 23 14.41 9.46 -17.54
N ALA A 24 14.35 10.56 -16.80
CA ALA A 24 15.47 11.49 -16.68
C ALA A 24 16.52 11.01 -15.68
N LEU A 25 16.10 10.39 -14.56
CA LEU A 25 16.97 10.18 -13.40
C LEU A 25 16.98 8.73 -12.91
N CYS A 26 15.81 8.15 -12.62
CA CYS A 26 15.72 6.85 -11.94
C CYS A 26 16.13 5.67 -12.83
N PHE A 27 15.88 5.75 -14.14
CA PHE A 27 16.11 4.66 -15.08
C PHE A 27 17.58 4.21 -15.15
N ALA A 28 18.53 5.10 -14.84
CA ALA A 28 19.95 4.79 -14.92
C ALA A 28 20.33 3.62 -13.99
N CYS A 29 19.77 3.58 -12.79
CA CYS A 29 19.99 2.51 -11.81
C CYS A 29 18.90 1.44 -11.85
N HIS A 30 17.63 1.84 -12.01
CA HIS A 30 16.49 0.92 -11.94
C HIS A 30 16.11 0.27 -13.28
N GLY A 31 16.72 0.67 -14.39
CA GLY A 31 16.48 0.12 -15.72
C GLY A 31 15.18 0.60 -16.37
N ALA A 32 15.08 0.39 -17.69
CA ALA A 32 13.88 0.74 -18.45
C ALA A 32 12.66 -0.14 -18.12
N ASP A 33 12.91 -1.36 -17.63
CA ASP A 33 11.91 -2.34 -17.23
C ASP A 33 11.66 -2.37 -15.71
N GLY A 34 12.36 -1.53 -14.94
CA GLY A 34 12.22 -1.45 -13.48
C GLY A 34 12.82 -2.63 -12.73
N LYS A 35 13.61 -3.49 -13.38
CA LYS A 35 14.24 -4.68 -12.77
C LYS A 35 15.66 -4.45 -12.26
N GLY A 36 16.16 -3.22 -12.40
CA GLY A 36 17.54 -2.85 -12.15
C GLY A 36 18.41 -2.93 -13.39
N THR A 37 19.24 -1.93 -13.62
CA THR A 37 20.25 -1.93 -14.69
C THR A 37 21.34 -2.95 -14.36
N ALA A 38 21.65 -3.84 -15.30
CA ALA A 38 22.74 -4.81 -15.13
C ALA A 38 24.08 -4.10 -14.97
N LEU A 39 24.90 -4.56 -14.03
CA LEU A 39 26.25 -4.03 -13.84
C LEU A 39 27.19 -4.64 -14.89
N PRO A 40 27.86 -3.83 -15.74
CA PRO A 40 28.79 -4.37 -16.73
C PRO A 40 29.90 -5.20 -16.07
N GLY A 41 30.11 -6.42 -16.56
CA GLY A 41 31.15 -7.32 -16.06
C GLY A 41 30.80 -8.09 -14.79
N ALA A 42 29.55 -8.04 -14.32
CA ALA A 42 29.08 -8.82 -13.17
C ALA A 42 27.74 -9.50 -13.47
N ASP A 43 27.79 -10.77 -13.86
CA ASP A 43 26.60 -11.54 -14.24
C ASP A 43 25.60 -11.66 -13.08
N GLY A 44 24.33 -11.36 -13.36
CA GLY A 44 23.23 -11.44 -12.38
C GLY A 44 23.20 -10.33 -11.32
N ILE A 45 24.14 -9.39 -11.36
CA ILE A 45 24.17 -8.23 -10.46
C ILE A 45 23.52 -7.03 -11.15
N THR A 46 22.58 -6.40 -10.47
CA THR A 46 21.93 -5.16 -10.90
C THR A 46 22.28 -4.03 -9.94
N LEU A 47 22.25 -2.79 -10.43
CA LEU A 47 22.50 -1.58 -9.63
C LEU A 47 21.40 -1.32 -8.59
N ALA A 48 20.18 -1.78 -8.86
CA ALA A 48 19.03 -1.53 -8.00
C ALA A 48 18.09 -2.76 -7.96
N PRO A 49 17.23 -2.87 -6.92
CA PRO A 49 16.23 -3.93 -6.85
C PRO A 49 15.13 -3.76 -7.90
N SER A 50 14.42 -4.86 -8.14
CA SER A 50 13.19 -4.85 -8.94
C SER A 50 12.08 -4.09 -8.21
N PHE A 51 11.31 -3.30 -8.96
CA PHE A 51 10.08 -2.70 -8.45
C PHE A 51 8.89 -3.64 -8.49
N LEU A 52 8.93 -4.69 -9.31
CA LEU A 52 7.93 -5.75 -9.26
C LEU A 52 8.10 -6.53 -7.94
N ASP A 53 6.98 -6.79 -7.26
CA ASP A 53 6.90 -7.49 -5.96
C ASP A 53 7.71 -6.81 -4.83
N SER A 54 7.95 -5.51 -4.96
CA SER A 54 8.68 -4.74 -3.95
C SER A 54 7.84 -4.53 -2.69
N ALA A 55 8.28 -5.08 -1.56
CA ALA A 55 7.65 -4.86 -0.25
C ALA A 55 7.62 -3.37 0.16
N VAL A 56 8.60 -2.56 -0.27
CA VAL A 56 8.62 -1.11 -0.03
C VAL A 56 7.49 -0.41 -0.79
N LEU A 57 7.17 -0.86 -2.00
CA LEU A 57 6.06 -0.29 -2.77
C LEU A 57 4.71 -0.86 -2.32
N ALA A 58 4.62 -2.17 -2.13
CA ALA A 58 3.38 -2.86 -1.80
C ALA A 58 3.01 -2.78 -0.31
N GLY A 59 3.92 -2.38 0.57
CA GLY A 59 3.63 -2.20 1.99
C GLY A 59 2.86 -0.92 2.31
N HIS A 60 3.06 -0.43 3.53
CA HIS A 60 2.51 0.83 4.02
C HIS A 60 2.96 2.01 3.14
N ARG A 61 2.04 2.91 2.78
CA ARG A 61 2.27 3.99 1.81
C ARG A 61 3.49 4.87 2.09
N ASP A 62 3.86 5.04 3.36
CA ASP A 62 4.97 5.92 3.76
C ASP A 62 6.36 5.32 3.50
N LEU A 63 6.47 4.01 3.26
CA LEU A 63 7.77 3.36 3.01
C LEU A 63 8.48 3.96 1.80
N ALA A 64 7.79 4.08 0.67
CA ALA A 64 8.40 4.55 -0.57
C ALA A 64 8.79 6.05 -0.54
N PRO A 65 7.95 6.97 -0.02
CA PRO A 65 8.37 8.35 0.23
C PRO A 65 9.59 8.45 1.14
N LYS A 66 9.66 7.69 2.25
CA LYS A 66 10.83 7.66 3.15
C LYS A 66 12.11 7.29 2.41
N VAL A 67 12.05 6.28 1.53
CA VAL A 67 13.19 5.86 0.70
C VAL A 67 13.58 6.95 -0.30
N VAL A 68 12.64 7.53 -1.05
CA VAL A 68 12.99 8.55 -2.05
C VAL A 68 13.56 9.80 -1.40
N LEU A 69 13.04 10.21 -0.25
CA LEU A 69 13.51 11.40 0.45
C LEU A 69 14.93 11.21 1.00
N TYR A 70 15.21 10.09 1.68
CA TYR A 70 16.44 9.96 2.48
C TYR A 70 17.43 8.91 1.98
N GLY A 71 17.06 8.12 0.97
CA GLY A 71 17.87 7.03 0.46
C GLY A 71 17.66 5.71 1.22
N LEU A 72 18.26 4.65 0.69
CA LEU A 72 18.23 3.30 1.25
C LEU A 72 19.59 2.64 1.07
N THR A 73 20.11 2.01 2.11
CA THR A 73 21.41 1.35 2.13
C THR A 73 21.32 -0.05 2.74
N GLY A 74 22.38 -0.83 2.51
CA GLY A 74 22.49 -2.21 2.99
C GLY A 74 21.65 -3.22 2.18
N PRO A 75 21.55 -4.46 2.68
CA PRO A 75 20.83 -5.52 1.98
C PRO A 75 19.32 -5.26 1.90
N ILE A 76 18.74 -5.53 0.74
CA ILE A 76 17.30 -5.47 0.49
C ILE A 76 16.81 -6.90 0.31
N ASN A 77 15.95 -7.38 1.21
CA ASN A 77 15.52 -8.79 1.28
C ASN A 77 16.70 -9.77 1.27
N GLY A 78 17.76 -9.45 2.03
CA GLY A 78 18.98 -10.25 2.11
C GLY A 78 19.92 -10.16 0.90
N LYS A 79 19.51 -9.49 -0.19
CA LYS A 79 20.36 -9.26 -1.36
C LYS A 79 21.11 -7.93 -1.24
N ALA A 80 22.43 -7.99 -1.40
CA ALA A 80 23.27 -6.80 -1.50
C ALA A 80 23.18 -6.16 -2.88
N TYR A 81 23.22 -4.82 -2.93
CA TYR A 81 23.26 -4.04 -4.14
C TYR A 81 24.51 -3.14 -4.14
N PRO A 82 25.11 -2.86 -5.32
CA PRO A 82 26.22 -1.93 -5.40
C PRO A 82 25.78 -0.51 -5.05
N GLY A 83 26.33 0.05 -3.97
CA GLY A 83 26.05 1.42 -3.53
C GLY A 83 24.72 1.57 -2.79
N GLU A 84 24.28 2.83 -2.67
CA GLU A 84 23.08 3.22 -1.93
C GLU A 84 22.06 3.84 -2.90
N MET A 85 20.77 3.70 -2.57
CA MET A 85 19.74 4.50 -3.23
C MET A 85 19.92 5.96 -2.80
N ILE A 86 20.16 6.84 -3.78
CA ILE A 86 20.45 8.25 -3.54
C ILE A 86 19.24 9.00 -2.97
N ALA A 87 19.47 9.79 -1.93
CA ALA A 87 18.47 10.68 -1.37
C ALA A 87 18.05 11.76 -2.38
N MET A 88 16.75 11.96 -2.54
CA MET A 88 16.17 12.94 -3.47
C MET A 88 15.32 14.00 -2.76
N ALA A 89 15.52 14.19 -1.44
CA ALA A 89 14.81 15.20 -0.63
C ALA A 89 14.97 16.65 -1.12
N SER A 90 15.95 16.97 -1.98
CA SER A 90 16.06 18.29 -2.59
C SER A 90 14.92 18.60 -3.59
N ASN A 91 14.21 17.58 -4.07
CA ASN A 91 13.02 17.75 -4.91
C ASN A 91 11.78 18.02 -4.06
N GLY A 92 10.84 18.80 -4.61
CA GLY A 92 9.57 19.12 -3.96
C GLY A 92 8.61 17.94 -3.86
N ASP A 93 7.55 18.10 -3.07
CA ASP A 93 6.63 17.01 -2.72
C ASP A 93 5.82 16.52 -3.92
N ALA A 94 5.37 17.42 -4.79
CA ALA A 94 4.71 17.07 -6.05
C ALA A 94 5.60 16.19 -6.97
N TRP A 95 6.91 16.46 -6.99
CA TRP A 95 7.88 15.69 -7.79
C TRP A 95 8.01 14.26 -7.27
N VAL A 96 8.17 14.11 -5.96
CA VAL A 96 8.28 12.79 -5.29
C VAL A 96 6.98 12.01 -5.45
N ALA A 97 5.83 12.67 -5.23
CA ALA A 97 4.51 12.09 -5.40
C ALA A 97 4.28 11.59 -6.83
N ALA A 98 4.72 12.36 -7.84
CA ALA A 98 4.58 11.99 -9.25
C ALA A 98 5.41 10.75 -9.60
N VAL A 99 6.72 10.73 -9.28
CA VAL A 99 7.58 9.58 -9.63
C VAL A 99 7.16 8.31 -8.91
N LEU A 100 6.78 8.41 -7.63
CA LEU A 100 6.28 7.27 -6.87
C LEU A 100 4.96 6.75 -7.42
N SER A 101 4.04 7.64 -7.80
CA SER A 101 2.79 7.25 -8.46
C SER A 101 3.03 6.54 -9.78
N TYR A 102 4.00 7.00 -10.58
CA TYR A 102 4.37 6.31 -11.82
C TYR A 102 4.92 4.91 -11.53
N ILE A 103 5.88 4.77 -10.60
CA ILE A 103 6.50 3.48 -10.25
C ILE A 103 5.47 2.48 -9.70
N ARG A 104 4.60 2.94 -8.79
CA ARG A 104 3.51 2.14 -8.19
C ARG A 104 2.46 1.66 -9.19
N ASN A 105 2.41 2.27 -10.37
CA ASN A 105 1.44 1.97 -11.43
C ASN A 105 2.11 1.55 -12.75
N SER A 106 3.37 1.13 -12.67
CA SER A 106 4.22 0.69 -13.78
C SER A 106 4.91 -0.63 -13.43
N PHE A 107 5.62 -1.22 -14.40
CA PHE A 107 6.44 -2.41 -14.17
C PHE A 107 5.66 -3.63 -13.65
N GLY A 108 4.34 -3.67 -13.90
CA GLY A 108 3.43 -4.72 -13.41
C GLY A 108 2.64 -4.31 -12.18
N ASN A 109 2.97 -3.18 -11.54
CA ASN A 109 2.32 -2.72 -10.32
C ASN A 109 0.99 -1.99 -10.59
N GLN A 110 0.06 -2.09 -9.63
CA GLN A 110 -1.20 -1.35 -9.59
C GLN A 110 -1.54 -0.89 -8.17
N LEU A 111 -0.60 -0.22 -7.51
CA LEU A 111 -0.63 0.04 -6.07
C LEU A 111 -1.25 1.40 -5.70
N GLY A 112 -1.92 2.08 -6.64
CA GLY A 112 -2.51 3.39 -6.40
C GLY A 112 -1.51 4.55 -6.42
N PHE A 113 -2.01 5.77 -6.24
CA PHE A 113 -1.25 7.01 -6.34
C PHE A 113 -0.81 7.49 -4.96
N ILE A 114 0.33 8.16 -4.90
CA ILE A 114 0.80 8.92 -3.73
C ILE A 114 0.48 10.39 -3.99
N THR A 115 -0.09 11.05 -3.00
CA THR A 115 -0.44 12.48 -3.07
C THR A 115 0.70 13.35 -2.60
N GLU A 116 0.72 14.62 -3.03
CA GLU A 116 1.66 15.62 -2.54
C GLU A 116 1.54 15.81 -1.01
N ALA A 117 0.32 15.82 -0.48
CA ALA A 117 0.07 15.94 0.96
C ALA A 117 0.65 14.78 1.77
N GLU A 118 0.60 13.54 1.24
CA GLU A 118 1.24 12.38 1.88
C GLU A 118 2.77 12.54 1.93
N VAL A 119 3.40 13.02 0.86
CA VAL A 119 4.85 13.25 0.85
C VAL A 119 5.21 14.38 1.82
N ALA A 120 4.47 15.48 1.82
CA ALA A 120 4.69 16.61 2.72
C ALA A 120 4.63 16.17 4.19
N ARG A 121 3.61 15.38 4.56
CA ARG A 121 3.49 14.77 5.90
C ARG A 121 4.72 13.94 6.25
N VAL A 122 5.09 12.99 5.38
CA VAL A 122 6.25 12.12 5.63
C VAL A 122 7.53 12.93 5.81
N ARG A 123 7.73 13.97 4.97
CA ARG A 123 8.89 14.84 5.06
C ARG A 123 8.95 15.59 6.40
N GLU A 124 7.82 16.09 6.88
CA GLU A 124 7.74 16.74 8.20
C GLU A 124 8.10 15.76 9.32
N GLU A 125 7.48 14.57 9.33
CA GLU A 125 7.69 13.53 10.34
C GLU A 125 9.14 13.02 10.38
N THR A 126 9.85 13.08 9.26
CA THR A 126 11.21 12.53 9.12
C THR A 126 12.29 13.61 8.94
N GLY A 127 11.96 14.89 9.10
CA GLY A 127 12.83 16.03 8.82
C GLY A 127 14.17 16.04 9.58
N ALA A 128 14.26 15.36 10.72
CA ALA A 128 15.50 15.21 11.49
C ALA A 128 16.49 14.20 10.89
N ARG A 129 16.06 13.37 9.93
CA ARG A 129 16.88 12.30 9.36
C ARG A 129 17.89 12.85 8.35
N THR A 130 19.14 12.40 8.47
CA THR A 130 20.25 12.80 7.58
C THR A 130 20.99 11.62 6.94
N LYS A 131 20.62 10.39 7.31
CA LYS A 131 21.24 9.15 6.82
C LYS A 131 20.26 8.33 5.99
N PRO A 132 20.73 7.54 5.01
CA PRO A 132 19.90 6.54 4.34
C PRO A 132 19.25 5.58 5.33
N TRP A 133 18.07 5.09 4.99
CA TRP A 133 17.42 4.02 5.74
C TRP A 133 18.19 2.71 5.58
N THR A 134 18.21 1.87 6.61
CA THR A 134 18.33 0.42 6.39
C THR A 134 16.92 -0.18 6.24
N MET A 135 16.81 -1.38 5.66
CA MET A 135 15.50 -2.06 5.60
C MET A 135 14.89 -2.28 6.98
N GLU A 136 15.71 -2.61 7.97
CA GLU A 136 15.26 -2.81 9.36
C GLU A 136 14.66 -1.53 9.94
N GLU A 137 15.38 -0.41 9.88
CA GLU A 137 14.90 0.88 10.37
C GLU A 137 13.65 1.35 9.60
N LEU A 138 13.62 1.13 8.30
CA LEU A 138 12.50 1.53 7.44
C LEU A 138 11.22 0.79 7.83
N LEU A 139 11.30 -0.54 7.98
CA LEU A 139 10.15 -1.36 8.36
C LEU A 139 9.70 -1.08 9.80
N ALA A 140 10.64 -0.87 10.74
CA ALA A 140 10.30 -0.48 12.10
C ALA A 140 9.63 0.92 12.18
N SER A 141 9.73 1.74 11.14
CA SER A 141 9.19 3.11 11.15
C SER A 141 7.70 3.21 10.81
N VAL A 142 7.03 2.11 10.45
CA VAL A 142 5.61 2.09 10.06
C VAL A 142 4.94 0.79 10.50
N PRO A 143 3.60 0.77 10.65
CA PRO A 143 2.85 -0.46 10.81
C PRO A 143 3.13 -1.48 9.70
N GLN A 144 3.24 -2.75 10.06
CA GLN A 144 3.60 -3.84 9.14
C GLN A 144 2.43 -4.78 8.88
N THR A 145 2.31 -5.27 7.65
CA THR A 145 1.29 -6.26 7.28
C THR A 145 1.48 -7.55 8.08
N LEU A 146 0.41 -8.04 8.69
CA LEU A 146 0.42 -9.34 9.35
C LEU A 146 0.53 -10.46 8.31
N ALA A 147 1.52 -11.35 8.48
CA ALA A 147 1.82 -12.42 7.52
C ALA A 147 0.93 -13.68 7.68
N ASN A 148 0.08 -13.76 8.70
CA ASN A 148 -0.66 -14.96 9.11
C ASN A 148 -2.10 -15.03 8.56
N ARG A 149 -2.34 -14.51 7.34
CA ARG A 149 -3.69 -14.41 6.73
C ARG A 149 -4.45 -15.73 6.71
N GLU A 150 -3.76 -16.84 6.44
CA GLU A 150 -4.32 -18.19 6.38
C GLU A 150 -4.95 -18.65 7.71
N GLN A 151 -4.57 -18.03 8.83
CA GLN A 151 -5.07 -18.38 10.16
C GLN A 151 -6.31 -17.56 10.58
N TRP A 152 -6.70 -16.57 9.77
CA TRP A 152 -7.81 -15.68 10.09
C TRP A 152 -9.15 -16.36 9.83
N LYS A 153 -10.13 -16.13 10.71
CA LYS A 153 -11.53 -16.48 10.42
C LYS A 153 -12.25 -15.27 9.89
N LEU A 154 -12.89 -15.42 8.75
CA LEU A 154 -13.51 -14.31 8.04
C LEU A 154 -15.04 -14.46 8.02
N THR A 155 -15.75 -13.35 8.19
CA THR A 155 -17.19 -13.25 7.98
C THR A 155 -17.54 -11.94 7.30
N ALA A 156 -18.66 -11.88 6.58
CA ALA A 156 -19.15 -10.66 5.95
C ALA A 156 -20.68 -10.62 5.96
N SER A 157 -21.25 -9.42 5.88
CA SER A 157 -22.71 -9.24 5.74
C SER A 157 -23.26 -9.80 4.43
N ASP A 158 -22.45 -9.70 3.38
CA ASP A 158 -22.78 -10.03 1.99
C ASP A 158 -21.57 -10.67 1.33
N GLY A 159 -21.78 -11.48 0.30
CA GLY A 159 -20.66 -12.05 -0.48
C GLY A 159 -19.79 -13.05 0.29
N ALA A 160 -20.25 -13.60 1.42
CA ALA A 160 -19.43 -14.42 2.33
C ALA A 160 -18.74 -15.62 1.64
N LYS A 161 -19.33 -16.18 0.59
CA LYS A 161 -18.74 -17.28 -0.20
C LYS A 161 -17.44 -16.90 -0.92
N ASP A 162 -17.27 -15.62 -1.24
CA ASP A 162 -16.13 -15.09 -2.00
C ASP A 162 -15.09 -14.45 -1.06
N LEU A 163 -15.36 -14.38 0.25
CA LEU A 163 -14.53 -13.65 1.21
C LEU A 163 -13.12 -14.24 1.38
N LYS A 164 -12.96 -15.54 1.16
CA LYS A 164 -11.65 -16.20 1.15
C LYS A 164 -10.68 -15.62 0.11
N PHE A 165 -11.21 -15.08 -0.99
CA PHE A 165 -10.44 -14.47 -2.08
C PHE A 165 -10.01 -13.04 -1.76
N ALA A 166 -10.29 -12.51 -0.57
CA ALA A 166 -9.75 -11.23 -0.14
C ALA A 166 -8.39 -11.38 0.55
N VAL A 167 -7.92 -12.60 0.82
CA VAL A 167 -6.73 -12.85 1.65
C VAL A 167 -5.87 -13.99 1.11
N ASP A 168 -6.10 -14.43 -0.13
CA ASP A 168 -5.42 -15.58 -0.75
C ASP A 168 -4.10 -15.21 -1.42
N GLY A 169 -3.74 -13.91 -1.47
CA GLY A 169 -2.51 -13.43 -2.09
C GLY A 169 -2.56 -13.42 -3.62
N ASP A 170 -3.72 -13.64 -4.23
CA ASP A 170 -3.93 -13.60 -5.67
C ASP A 170 -4.77 -12.39 -6.06
N SER A 171 -4.09 -11.31 -6.47
CA SER A 171 -4.73 -10.09 -6.95
C SER A 171 -5.68 -10.26 -8.15
N SER A 172 -5.78 -11.45 -8.77
CA SER A 172 -6.75 -11.76 -9.82
C SER A 172 -8.10 -12.29 -9.29
N THR A 173 -8.13 -12.82 -8.06
CA THR A 173 -9.37 -13.24 -7.37
C THR A 173 -9.89 -12.07 -6.51
N ARG A 174 -11.15 -12.15 -6.05
CA ARG A 174 -11.71 -11.11 -5.17
C ARG A 174 -12.91 -11.57 -4.36
N TYR A 175 -13.04 -11.01 -3.16
CA TYR A 175 -14.32 -10.80 -2.50
C TYR A 175 -15.16 -9.79 -3.28
N THR A 176 -16.48 -10.00 -3.32
CA THR A 176 -17.44 -9.01 -3.81
C THR A 176 -18.77 -9.12 -3.08
N THR A 177 -19.44 -8.00 -2.85
CA THR A 177 -20.80 -7.98 -2.28
C THR A 177 -21.84 -8.66 -3.17
N GLY A 178 -21.54 -8.85 -4.47
CA GLY A 178 -22.43 -9.48 -5.46
C GLY A 178 -23.68 -8.65 -5.80
N LYS A 179 -23.84 -7.49 -5.18
CA LYS A 179 -24.91 -6.51 -5.38
C LYS A 179 -24.38 -5.10 -5.14
N SER A 180 -25.13 -4.08 -5.58
CA SER A 180 -24.76 -2.67 -5.39
C SER A 180 -24.37 -2.38 -3.94
N MET A 181 -23.25 -1.69 -3.73
CA MET A 181 -22.76 -1.37 -2.40
C MET A 181 -23.75 -0.42 -1.71
N ALA A 182 -24.04 -0.73 -0.44
CA ALA A 182 -24.94 0.05 0.39
C ALA A 182 -24.32 0.24 1.79
N PRO A 183 -24.67 1.34 2.49
CA PRO A 183 -24.17 1.61 3.82
C PRO A 183 -24.50 0.47 4.78
N GLY A 184 -23.54 0.11 5.62
CA GLY A 184 -23.69 -0.95 6.63
C GLY A 184 -23.25 -2.33 6.16
N MET A 185 -22.82 -2.49 4.89
CA MET A 185 -22.12 -3.69 4.47
C MET A 185 -20.78 -3.79 5.18
N TRP A 186 -20.41 -4.98 5.67
CA TRP A 186 -19.19 -5.15 6.44
C TRP A 186 -18.45 -6.44 6.12
N VAL A 187 -17.13 -6.39 6.30
CA VAL A 187 -16.25 -7.56 6.43
C VAL A 187 -15.63 -7.57 7.81
N GLN A 188 -15.43 -8.77 8.37
CA GLN A 188 -14.86 -8.97 9.70
C GLN A 188 -13.81 -10.06 9.69
N ILE A 189 -12.76 -9.82 10.45
CA ILE A 189 -11.62 -10.69 10.66
C ILE A 189 -11.55 -11.03 12.14
N GLU A 190 -11.45 -12.31 12.47
CA GLU A 190 -11.00 -12.80 13.78
C GLU A 190 -9.56 -13.31 13.61
N LEU A 191 -8.63 -12.65 14.29
CA LEU A 191 -7.22 -13.03 14.37
C LEU A 191 -7.05 -14.25 15.30
N PRO A 192 -6.00 -15.06 15.13
CA PRO A 192 -5.76 -16.23 15.98
C PRO A 192 -5.57 -15.84 17.46
N GLU A 193 -4.95 -14.69 17.71
CA GLU A 193 -4.67 -14.13 19.03
C GLU A 193 -4.92 -12.62 19.08
N LYS A 194 -4.79 -12.02 20.28
CA LYS A 194 -4.87 -10.57 20.42
C LYS A 194 -3.58 -9.96 19.89
N THR A 195 -3.69 -9.00 18.99
CA THR A 195 -2.56 -8.33 18.34
C THR A 195 -2.70 -6.82 18.50
N LYS A 196 -1.58 -6.10 18.62
CA LYS A 196 -1.57 -4.64 18.61
C LYS A 196 -1.68 -4.17 17.17
N LEU A 197 -2.84 -3.63 16.78
CA LEU A 197 -3.19 -3.27 15.41
C LEU A 197 -3.09 -1.77 15.21
N ALA A 198 -2.67 -1.31 14.03
CA ALA A 198 -2.52 0.11 13.70
C ALA A 198 -3.05 0.49 12.31
N GLY A 199 -3.60 -0.46 11.55
CA GLY A 199 -4.20 -0.13 10.26
C GLY A 199 -4.81 -1.32 9.54
N VAL A 200 -5.45 -1.02 8.41
CA VAL A 200 -5.92 -2.01 7.42
C VAL A 200 -5.70 -1.47 6.01
N ILE A 201 -5.49 -2.37 5.06
CA ILE A 201 -5.38 -2.05 3.63
C ILE A 201 -6.45 -2.83 2.88
N LEU A 202 -7.20 -2.14 2.04
CA LEU A 202 -8.17 -2.72 1.12
C LEU A 202 -7.73 -2.45 -0.31
N ASP A 203 -7.39 -3.48 -1.06
CA ASP A 203 -7.00 -3.34 -2.46
C ASP A 203 -8.08 -3.95 -3.38
N ALA A 204 -8.71 -3.11 -4.18
CA ALA A 204 -9.66 -3.51 -5.21
C ALA A 204 -9.00 -3.85 -6.56
N ALA A 205 -7.67 -3.73 -6.67
CA ALA A 205 -6.83 -4.07 -7.80
C ALA A 205 -7.46 -3.71 -9.17
N THR A 206 -7.83 -4.70 -9.97
CA THR A 206 -8.42 -4.51 -11.29
C THR A 206 -9.88 -4.03 -11.24
N SER A 207 -10.59 -4.24 -10.13
CA SER A 207 -11.92 -3.69 -9.84
C SER A 207 -11.84 -2.24 -9.34
N ARG A 208 -11.18 -1.38 -10.12
CA ARG A 208 -10.71 -0.05 -9.70
C ARG A 208 -11.74 0.93 -9.16
N ASN A 209 -13.02 0.68 -9.39
CA ASN A 209 -14.11 1.52 -8.95
C ASN A 209 -14.96 0.88 -7.84
N ASP A 210 -14.62 -0.33 -7.41
CA ASP A 210 -15.34 -1.11 -6.41
C ASP A 210 -14.78 -0.92 -4.99
N PHE A 211 -13.95 0.12 -4.78
CA PHE A 211 -13.49 0.52 -3.45
C PHE A 211 -14.63 1.08 -2.59
N PRO A 212 -14.53 1.04 -1.25
CA PRO A 212 -15.57 1.55 -0.37
C PRO A 212 -15.73 3.08 -0.53
N ARG A 213 -16.94 3.56 -0.81
CA ARG A 213 -17.21 5.02 -0.89
C ARG A 213 -17.13 5.76 0.46
N GLY A 214 -17.21 5.01 1.53
CA GLY A 214 -17.04 5.47 2.91
C GLY A 214 -16.67 4.25 3.74
N PHE A 215 -15.93 4.45 4.82
CA PHE A 215 -15.57 3.37 5.72
C PHE A 215 -15.62 3.80 7.19
N GLU A 216 -15.86 2.82 8.05
CA GLU A 216 -15.59 2.86 9.48
C GLU A 216 -14.87 1.57 9.89
N VAL A 217 -13.85 1.68 10.74
CA VAL A 217 -13.15 0.54 11.32
C VAL A 217 -13.45 0.48 12.81
N THR A 218 -13.94 -0.66 13.28
CA THR A 218 -14.15 -0.96 14.72
C THR A 218 -13.37 -2.20 15.11
N LEU A 219 -12.91 -2.23 16.35
CA LEU A 219 -12.13 -3.31 16.92
C LEU A 219 -12.84 -3.91 18.13
N SER A 220 -12.55 -5.18 18.41
CA SER A 220 -13.03 -5.87 19.61
C SER A 220 -12.00 -6.90 20.09
N GLU A 221 -11.93 -7.11 21.40
CA GLU A 221 -11.14 -8.18 21.99
C GLU A 221 -11.90 -9.51 22.08
N ASP A 222 -13.25 -9.47 22.08
CA ASP A 222 -14.12 -10.62 22.40
C ASP A 222 -15.17 -10.92 21.32
N GLY A 223 -15.29 -10.08 20.29
CA GLY A 223 -16.26 -10.20 19.20
C GLY A 223 -17.68 -9.79 19.59
N LYS A 224 -17.91 -9.38 20.85
CA LYS A 224 -19.22 -9.04 21.41
C LYS A 224 -19.33 -7.55 21.72
N LYS A 225 -18.33 -6.99 22.39
CA LYS A 225 -18.23 -5.56 22.72
C LYS A 225 -17.29 -4.89 21.74
N TRP A 226 -17.79 -3.88 21.06
CA TRP A 226 -17.06 -3.15 20.04
C TRP A 226 -16.77 -1.74 20.55
N ASN A 227 -15.58 -1.24 20.24
CA ASN A 227 -15.24 0.15 20.51
C ASN A 227 -16.04 1.10 19.60
N LYS A 228 -15.95 2.40 19.88
CA LYS A 228 -16.28 3.41 18.86
C LYS A 228 -15.30 3.24 17.68
N PRO A 229 -15.70 3.61 16.46
CA PRO A 229 -14.81 3.46 15.31
C PRO A 229 -13.47 4.16 15.53
N VAL A 230 -12.38 3.41 15.34
CA VAL A 230 -10.99 3.88 15.48
C VAL A 230 -10.52 4.65 14.25
N ALA A 231 -11.18 4.42 13.11
CA ALA A 231 -10.99 5.20 11.89
C ALA A 231 -12.33 5.38 11.17
N LYS A 232 -12.48 6.53 10.51
CA LYS A 232 -13.59 6.84 9.60
C LYS A 232 -13.08 7.67 8.44
N GLY A 233 -13.63 7.45 7.25
CA GLY A 233 -13.20 8.22 6.08
C GLY A 233 -13.91 7.82 4.79
N LYS A 234 -13.34 8.27 3.68
CA LYS A 234 -13.78 7.91 2.32
C LYS A 234 -12.68 7.11 1.65
N GLY A 235 -13.04 6.04 0.94
CA GLY A 235 -12.15 5.48 -0.06
C GLY A 235 -12.24 6.33 -1.32
N GLU A 236 -11.09 6.65 -1.89
CA GLU A 236 -10.98 7.51 -3.07
C GLU A 236 -10.37 6.77 -4.27
N THR A 237 -9.63 5.69 -3.99
CA THR A 237 -8.95 4.89 -5.02
C THR A 237 -9.13 3.39 -4.76
N ALA A 238 -8.74 2.59 -5.74
CA ALA A 238 -8.77 1.13 -5.66
C ALA A 238 -8.02 0.59 -4.42
N ARG A 239 -6.92 1.24 -4.03
CA ARG A 239 -6.18 0.92 -2.82
C ARG A 239 -6.54 1.92 -1.73
N THR A 240 -7.26 1.46 -0.72
CA THR A 240 -7.67 2.26 0.44
C THR A 240 -6.89 1.78 1.65
N GLU A 241 -5.89 2.57 2.06
CA GLU A 241 -5.13 2.37 3.30
C GLU A 241 -5.78 3.18 4.42
N ILE A 242 -5.98 2.56 5.58
CA ILE A 242 -6.70 3.12 6.71
C ILE A 242 -5.86 2.93 7.96
N ASP A 243 -5.19 4.01 8.38
CA ASP A 243 -4.34 4.02 9.56
C ASP A 243 -5.14 4.50 10.80
N PHE A 244 -4.78 3.99 11.97
CA PHE A 244 -5.36 4.40 13.25
C PHE A 244 -4.38 4.20 14.40
N ASP A 245 -4.63 4.90 15.51
CA ASP A 245 -3.83 4.75 16.72
C ASP A 245 -3.78 3.29 17.19
N ALA A 246 -2.59 2.85 17.55
CA ALA A 246 -2.34 1.45 17.86
C ALA A 246 -3.21 0.95 19.02
N GLN A 247 -3.99 -0.11 18.79
CA GLN A 247 -4.86 -0.71 19.80
C GLN A 247 -4.81 -2.24 19.77
N THR A 248 -4.78 -2.87 20.94
CA THR A 248 -4.87 -4.33 21.06
C THR A 248 -6.28 -4.82 20.76
N ALA A 249 -6.42 -5.75 19.82
CA ALA A 249 -7.70 -6.36 19.48
C ALA A 249 -7.51 -7.78 18.94
N LYS A 250 -8.59 -8.56 18.92
CA LYS A 250 -8.65 -9.88 18.26
C LYS A 250 -9.56 -9.84 17.03
N PHE A 251 -10.51 -8.92 17.00
CA PHE A 251 -11.48 -8.78 15.93
C PHE A 251 -11.37 -7.40 15.30
N VAL A 252 -11.39 -7.37 13.97
CA VAL A 252 -11.43 -6.16 13.16
C VAL A 252 -12.69 -6.22 12.32
N ARG A 253 -13.50 -5.17 12.34
CA ARG A 253 -14.66 -5.02 11.45
C ARG A 253 -14.53 -3.74 10.66
N ILE A 254 -14.62 -3.89 9.34
CA ILE A 254 -14.55 -2.80 8.37
C ILE A 254 -15.94 -2.69 7.77
N THR A 255 -16.60 -1.56 8.03
CA THR A 255 -17.95 -1.28 7.55
C THR A 255 -17.87 -0.25 6.45
N GLN A 256 -18.33 -0.61 5.25
CA GLN A 256 -18.52 0.35 4.18
C GLN A 256 -19.78 1.20 4.50
N THR A 257 -19.70 2.52 4.33
CA THR A 257 -20.75 3.47 4.77
C THR A 257 -21.37 4.32 3.66
N GLY A 258 -20.92 4.18 2.41
CA GLY A 258 -21.46 4.92 1.28
C GLY A 258 -22.41 4.10 0.40
N SER A 259 -22.96 4.74 -0.64
CA SER A 259 -23.82 4.08 -1.63
C SER A 259 -23.25 4.22 -3.04
N HIS A 260 -23.30 3.16 -3.84
CA HIS A 260 -22.98 3.24 -5.27
C HIS A 260 -23.65 2.11 -6.05
N LYS A 261 -23.85 2.29 -7.37
CA LYS A 261 -24.44 1.24 -8.23
C LYS A 261 -23.51 0.04 -8.44
N LEU A 262 -22.20 0.27 -8.34
CA LEU A 262 -21.16 -0.77 -8.39
C LEU A 262 -21.11 -1.59 -7.11
N PHE A 263 -20.37 -2.70 -7.15
CA PHE A 263 -20.15 -3.57 -6.01
C PHE A 263 -19.07 -3.00 -5.09
N TRP A 264 -19.01 -3.49 -3.86
CA TRP A 264 -17.81 -3.36 -3.05
C TRP A 264 -17.02 -4.65 -3.20
N SER A 265 -15.78 -4.53 -3.67
CA SER A 265 -14.91 -5.66 -3.98
C SER A 265 -13.55 -5.47 -3.34
N ILE A 266 -12.95 -6.55 -2.88
CA ILE A 266 -11.63 -6.57 -2.24
C ILE A 266 -10.86 -7.76 -2.83
N HIS A 267 -9.79 -7.48 -3.55
CA HIS A 267 -8.87 -8.48 -4.07
C HIS A 267 -7.87 -8.87 -2.97
N GLU A 268 -7.28 -7.90 -2.29
CA GLU A 268 -6.39 -8.16 -1.16
C GLU A 268 -6.76 -7.30 0.04
N LEU A 269 -6.75 -7.91 1.21
CA LEU A 269 -7.06 -7.33 2.49
C LEU A 269 -5.92 -7.61 3.46
N ASP A 270 -5.32 -6.53 3.95
CA ASP A 270 -4.24 -6.59 4.93
C ASP A 270 -4.70 -5.98 6.26
N VAL A 271 -4.24 -6.58 7.35
CA VAL A 271 -4.28 -5.98 8.67
C VAL A 271 -2.85 -5.59 9.03
N LEU A 272 -2.67 -4.37 9.54
CA LEU A 272 -1.37 -3.85 9.93
C LEU A 272 -1.21 -3.96 11.45
N GLY A 273 -0.16 -4.68 11.88
CA GLY A 273 0.34 -4.64 13.24
C GLY A 273 1.10 -3.34 13.49
N ALA A 274 0.98 -2.78 14.69
CA ALA A 274 1.84 -1.67 15.09
C ALA A 274 3.32 -2.08 14.98
N ALA A 275 4.19 -1.15 14.62
CA ALA A 275 5.62 -1.37 14.78
C ALA A 275 5.95 -1.63 16.27
N ASP A 276 6.89 -2.54 16.50
CA ASP A 276 7.40 -2.89 17.83
C ASP A 276 8.20 -1.75 18.46
#